data_AF-A0A239XXV8-F1
#
_entry.id   AF-A0A239XXV8-F1
#
_cell.length_a   1.000
_cell.length_b   1.000
_cell.length_c   1.000
_cell.angle_alpha   90.00
_cell.angle_beta   90.00
_cell.angle_gamma   90.00
#
_symmetry.space_group_name_H-M   'P 1'
#
loop_
_entity.id
_entity.type
_entity.pdbx_description
1 polymer ?
#
loop_
_entity_poly.entity_id
_entity_poly.type
_entity_poly.pdbx_seq_one_letter_code
_entity_poly.pdbx_strand_id
1 'polypeptide(L)'
;MKKLIALFLITILAACNSHKVFDNYELSYSKSGGFAPIYENMLIKGNTVNYFFEGQGKKYSKKSTITNAEKQKLYDVIKANDLKTIREDVKKVYDNITTTVKVKSATENTFKDDGSFIVPEHQQRWDNITTEFENFINSKNFRK
;
A
#
# COMPACT_ATOMS: atom_id res chain seq x y z
N MET A 1 8.71 -18.50 -43.90
CA MET A 1 9.15 -18.97 -42.56
C MET A 1 10.18 -18.05 -41.88
N LYS A 2 11.21 -17.52 -42.57
CA LYS A 2 12.20 -16.61 -41.94
C LYS A 2 11.65 -15.25 -41.46
N LYS A 3 10.59 -14.72 -42.10
CA LYS A 3 9.95 -13.44 -41.72
C LYS A 3 9.09 -13.51 -40.45
N LEU A 4 8.58 -14.70 -40.09
CA LEU A 4 7.80 -14.91 -38.87
C LEU A 4 8.68 -15.00 -37.62
N ILE A 5 9.89 -15.56 -37.76
CA ILE A 5 10.88 -15.66 -36.67
C ILE A 5 11.35 -14.26 -36.25
N ALA A 6 11.55 -13.36 -37.21
CA ALA A 6 11.95 -11.98 -36.93
C ALA A 6 10.87 -11.19 -36.16
N LEU A 7 9.58 -11.45 -36.43
CA LEU A 7 8.47 -10.79 -35.74
C LEU A 7 8.37 -11.23 -34.28
N PHE A 8 8.64 -12.51 -34.00
CA PHE A 8 8.64 -13.06 -32.64
C PHE A 8 9.83 -12.55 -31.81
N LEU A 9 10.99 -12.31 -32.44
CA LEU A 9 12.17 -11.72 -31.78
C LEU A 9 11.96 -10.25 -31.38
N ILE A 10 11.22 -9.47 -32.18
CA ILE A 10 10.95 -8.06 -31.88
C ILE A 10 9.95 -7.92 -30.71
N THR A 11 8.98 -8.84 -30.59
CA THR A 11 8.04 -8.83 -29.45
C THR A 11 8.71 -9.18 -28.12
N ILE A 12 9.73 -10.04 -28.13
CA ILE A 12 10.50 -10.40 -26.92
C ILE A 12 11.39 -9.22 -26.47
N LEU A 13 11.95 -8.46 -27.42
CA LEU A 13 12.78 -7.29 -27.13
C LEU A 13 11.97 -6.07 -26.64
N ALA A 14 10.71 -5.94 -27.06
CA ALA A 14 9.78 -4.93 -26.53
C ALA A 14 9.33 -5.24 -25.09
N ALA A 15 9.14 -6.53 -24.74
CA ALA A 15 8.77 -6.96 -23.39
C ALA A 15 9.91 -6.78 -22.36
N CYS A 16 11.17 -6.70 -22.81
CA CYS A 16 12.32 -6.49 -21.93
C CYS A 16 12.45 -5.02 -21.47
N ASN A 17 11.83 -4.07 -22.18
CA ASN A 17 11.94 -2.64 -21.87
C ASN A 17 10.76 -2.06 -21.07
N SER A 18 9.63 -2.77 -20.97
CA SER A 18 8.50 -2.33 -20.13
C SER A 18 8.78 -2.46 -18.63
N HIS A 19 9.85 -3.14 -18.24
CA HIS A 19 10.21 -3.38 -16.83
C HIS A 19 10.99 -2.23 -16.16
N LYS A 20 11.33 -1.14 -16.88
CA LYS A 20 12.27 -0.12 -16.40
C LYS A 20 11.70 0.95 -15.45
N VAL A 21 10.40 0.98 -15.15
CA VAL A 21 9.78 2.09 -14.37
C VAL A 21 9.35 1.68 -12.95
N PHE A 22 9.43 0.40 -12.58
CA PHE A 22 8.67 -0.11 -11.43
C PHE A 22 9.34 -0.03 -10.04
N ASP A 23 10.55 0.53 -9.91
CA ASP A 23 11.40 0.15 -8.76
C ASP A 23 11.62 1.15 -7.61
N ASN A 24 11.21 2.42 -7.69
CA ASN A 24 11.59 3.36 -6.63
C ASN A 24 10.41 3.94 -5.85
N TYR A 25 9.40 3.13 -5.52
CA TYR A 25 8.41 3.53 -4.52
C TYR A 25 8.40 2.61 -3.29
N GLU A 26 8.26 3.26 -2.14
CA GLU A 26 7.98 2.69 -0.82
C GLU A 26 6.50 2.91 -0.51
N LEU A 27 5.84 1.88 0.01
CA LEU A 27 4.47 1.96 0.50
C LEU A 27 4.48 1.70 2.00
N SER A 28 3.71 2.49 2.75
CA SER A 28 3.50 2.25 4.17
C SER A 28 2.02 2.28 4.50
N TYR A 29 1.64 1.36 5.39
CA TYR A 29 0.33 1.26 5.99
C TYR A 29 0.52 1.10 7.49
N SER A 30 -0.14 1.92 8.30
CA SER A 30 -0.08 1.79 9.74
C SER A 30 -1.44 2.03 10.38
N LYS A 31 -1.67 1.39 11.52
CA LYS A 31 -2.80 1.65 12.40
C LYS A 31 -2.30 1.89 13.81
N SER A 32 -2.70 2.99 14.42
CA SER A 32 -2.30 3.31 15.78
C SER A 32 -3.40 4.03 16.56
N GLY A 33 -3.39 3.87 17.88
CA GLY A 33 -4.39 4.45 18.77
C GLY A 33 -5.40 3.43 19.27
N GLY A 34 -6.57 3.90 19.67
CA GLY A 34 -7.53 3.11 20.44
C GLY A 34 -7.37 3.31 21.96
N PHE A 35 -8.47 3.17 22.71
CA PHE A 35 -8.47 3.17 24.18
C PHE A 35 -7.56 2.09 24.78
N ALA A 36 -7.51 0.91 24.13
CA ALA A 36 -6.50 -0.11 24.36
C ALA A 36 -5.53 -0.08 23.17
N PRO A 37 -4.42 0.69 23.24
CA PRO A 37 -3.65 1.06 22.07
C PRO A 37 -3.14 -0.15 21.29
N ILE A 38 -3.27 -0.07 19.98
CA ILE A 38 -2.58 -0.96 19.04
C ILE A 38 -1.56 -0.15 18.23
N TYR A 39 -0.55 -0.85 17.74
CA TYR A 39 0.46 -0.33 16.82
C TYR A 39 0.69 -1.38 15.75
N GLU A 40 0.03 -1.24 14.61
CA GLU A 40 0.23 -2.06 13.43
C GLU A 40 0.98 -1.25 12.38
N ASN A 41 2.06 -1.79 11.84
CA ASN A 41 2.90 -1.09 10.88
C ASN A 41 3.36 -2.06 9.79
N MET A 42 3.17 -1.67 8.55
CA MET A 42 3.70 -2.35 7.38
C MET A 42 4.48 -1.36 6.53
N LEU A 43 5.69 -1.75 6.14
CA LEU A 43 6.56 -1.03 5.22
C LEU A 43 6.99 -1.95 4.09
N ILE A 44 6.63 -1.56 2.86
CA ILE A 44 7.09 -2.19 1.63
C ILE A 44 8.21 -1.32 1.05
N LYS A 45 9.42 -1.87 0.97
CA LYS A 45 10.60 -1.22 0.40
C LYS A 45 11.36 -2.19 -0.48
N GLY A 46 11.57 -1.83 -1.75
CA GLY A 46 12.02 -2.79 -2.77
C GLY A 46 11.01 -3.94 -2.87
N ASN A 47 11.50 -5.17 -2.71
CA ASN A 47 10.71 -6.40 -2.73
C ASN A 47 10.53 -7.01 -1.33
N THR A 48 10.78 -6.22 -0.29
CA THR A 48 10.65 -6.64 1.11
C THR A 48 9.43 -5.97 1.74
N VAL A 49 8.68 -6.77 2.51
CA VAL A 49 7.68 -6.28 3.45
C VAL A 49 8.21 -6.49 4.86
N ASN A 50 8.28 -5.40 5.62
CA ASN A 50 8.50 -5.46 7.06
C ASN A 50 7.16 -5.16 7.73
N TYR A 51 6.68 -6.09 8.53
CA TYR A 51 5.42 -5.98 9.26
C TYR A 51 5.69 -6.08 10.76
N PHE A 52 5.02 -5.23 11.52
CA PHE A 52 5.07 -5.17 12.97
C PHE A 52 3.67 -4.97 13.52
N PHE A 53 3.35 -5.65 14.61
CA PHE A 53 2.13 -5.43 15.37
C PHE A 53 2.43 -5.52 16.86
N GLU A 54 1.89 -4.58 17.63
CA GLU A 54 1.87 -4.62 19.09
C GLU A 54 0.50 -4.14 19.59
N GLY A 55 -0.16 -4.93 20.42
CA GLY A 55 -1.47 -4.58 20.95
C GLY A 55 -2.14 -5.78 21.62
N GLN A 56 -3.03 -5.52 22.59
CA GLN A 56 -3.80 -6.57 23.27
C GLN A 56 -2.92 -7.70 23.85
N GLY A 57 -1.76 -7.36 24.42
CA GLY A 57 -0.81 -8.32 24.97
C GLY A 57 -0.08 -9.19 23.94
N LYS A 58 -0.24 -8.91 22.64
CA LYS A 58 0.40 -9.64 21.54
C LYS A 58 1.43 -8.76 20.85
N LYS A 59 2.50 -9.39 20.38
CA LYS A 59 3.57 -8.75 19.61
C LYS A 59 4.00 -9.66 18.46
N TYR A 60 3.95 -9.14 17.23
CA TYR A 60 4.35 -9.84 16.02
C TYR A 60 5.36 -9.01 15.25
N SER A 61 6.39 -9.65 14.72
CA SER A 61 7.32 -9.06 13.75
C SER A 61 7.56 -10.07 12.65
N LYS A 62 7.29 -9.67 11.40
CA LYS A 62 7.41 -10.53 10.23
C LYS A 62 8.16 -9.79 9.15
N LYS A 63 9.06 -10.51 8.48
CA LYS A 63 9.71 -10.06 7.27
C LYS A 63 9.35 -11.04 6.16
N SER A 64 8.90 -10.54 5.02
CA SER A 64 8.54 -11.38 3.87
C SER A 64 8.89 -10.73 2.55
N THR A 65 8.78 -11.49 1.48
CA THR A 65 8.91 -10.99 0.10
C THR A 65 7.55 -10.62 -0.47
N ILE A 66 7.57 -9.62 -1.35
CA ILE A 66 6.43 -9.22 -2.18
C ILE A 66 6.79 -9.36 -3.65
N THR A 67 5.83 -9.82 -4.45
CA THR A 67 5.98 -9.85 -5.90
C THR A 67 5.71 -8.47 -6.49
N ASN A 68 6.27 -8.19 -7.68
CA ASN A 68 6.01 -6.93 -8.36
C ASN A 68 4.51 -6.75 -8.67
N ALA A 69 3.78 -7.82 -8.97
CA ALA A 69 2.34 -7.78 -9.21
C ALA A 69 1.55 -7.38 -7.96
N GLU A 70 1.87 -7.94 -6.80
CA GLU A 70 1.23 -7.56 -5.52
C GLU A 70 1.54 -6.10 -5.16
N LYS A 71 2.80 -5.69 -5.30
CA LYS A 71 3.24 -4.31 -5.03
C LYS A 71 2.54 -3.33 -5.96
N GLN A 72 2.44 -3.66 -7.25
CA GLN A 72 1.78 -2.86 -8.25
C GLN A 72 0.27 -2.75 -7.98
N LYS A 73 -0.39 -3.84 -7.59
CA LYS A 73 -1.82 -3.83 -7.23
C LYS A 73 -2.11 -2.81 -6.12
N LEU A 74 -1.30 -2.78 -5.06
CA LEU A 74 -1.44 -1.80 -3.98
C LEU A 74 -1.26 -0.37 -4.48
N TYR A 75 -0.24 -0.13 -5.32
CA TYR A 75 0.01 1.18 -5.90
C TYR A 75 -1.13 1.63 -6.83
N ASP A 76 -1.63 0.73 -7.68
CA ASP A 76 -2.72 1.01 -8.63
C ASP A 76 -4.00 1.42 -7.90
N VAL A 77 -4.35 0.76 -6.79
CA VAL A 77 -5.50 1.15 -5.97
C VAL A 77 -5.31 2.55 -5.37
N ILE A 78 -4.10 2.88 -4.92
CA ILE A 78 -3.79 4.24 -4.41
C ILE A 78 -3.96 5.29 -5.51
N LYS A 79 -3.46 5.01 -6.71
CA LYS A 79 -3.55 5.94 -7.86
C LYS A 79 -4.98 6.09 -8.36
N ALA A 80 -5.71 4.99 -8.50
CA ALA A 80 -7.10 5.00 -8.95
C ALA A 80 -8.03 5.77 -8.00
N ASN A 81 -7.71 5.76 -6.70
CA ASN A 81 -8.48 6.47 -5.67
C ASN A 81 -7.84 7.81 -5.27
N ASP A 82 -6.82 8.27 -6.00
CA ASP A 82 -6.14 9.56 -5.89
C ASP A 82 -5.92 10.03 -4.43
N LEU A 83 -5.16 9.23 -3.67
CA LEU A 83 -4.87 9.45 -2.23
C LEU A 83 -4.53 10.91 -1.89
N LYS A 84 -3.83 11.61 -2.79
CA LYS A 84 -3.38 12.99 -2.59
C LYS A 84 -4.55 13.97 -2.36
N THR A 85 -5.69 13.74 -2.98
CA THR A 85 -6.83 14.67 -2.90
C THR A 85 -7.87 14.25 -1.87
N ILE A 86 -7.69 13.12 -1.19
CA ILE A 86 -8.59 12.72 -0.11
C ILE A 86 -8.47 13.75 1.02
N ARG A 87 -9.63 14.18 1.52
CA ARG A 87 -9.77 15.24 2.52
C ARG A 87 -10.33 14.67 3.81
N GLU A 88 -9.89 15.25 4.91
CA GLU A 88 -10.41 15.00 6.24
C GLU A 88 -11.40 16.11 6.61
N ASP A 89 -12.38 15.79 7.45
CA ASP A 89 -13.41 16.70 7.96
C ASP A 89 -12.92 17.59 9.11
N VAL A 90 -11.64 17.42 9.52
CA VAL A 90 -10.93 18.17 10.57
C VAL A 90 -11.51 17.96 11.99
N LYS A 91 -12.52 17.10 12.14
CA LYS A 91 -13.06 16.72 13.45
C LYS A 91 -12.21 15.62 14.05
N LYS A 92 -11.34 16.01 14.99
CA LYS A 92 -10.51 15.06 15.73
C LYS A 92 -11.37 14.07 16.52
N VAL A 93 -11.07 12.79 16.37
CA VAL A 93 -11.69 11.71 17.14
C VAL A 93 -10.67 11.16 18.12
N TYR A 94 -10.86 11.46 19.40
CA TYR A 94 -9.98 10.92 20.45
C TYR A 94 -10.21 9.43 20.63
N ASP A 95 -9.15 8.73 21.04
CA ASP A 95 -9.14 7.29 21.32
C ASP A 95 -9.62 6.40 20.15
N ASN A 96 -9.68 6.93 18.93
CA ASN A 96 -9.92 6.16 17.72
C ASN A 96 -8.61 5.49 17.25
N ILE A 97 -8.75 4.36 16.56
CA ILE A 97 -7.65 3.78 15.81
C ILE A 97 -7.55 4.56 14.51
N THR A 98 -6.44 5.28 14.34
CA THR A 98 -6.09 6.00 13.12
C THR A 98 -5.35 5.07 12.18
N THR A 99 -5.79 4.99 10.94
CA THR A 99 -5.12 4.36 9.81
C THR A 99 -4.38 5.42 9.01
N THR A 100 -3.14 5.12 8.61
CA THR A 100 -2.33 5.99 7.76
C THR A 100 -1.81 5.20 6.57
N VAL A 101 -1.91 5.80 5.38
CA VAL A 101 -1.33 5.27 4.15
C VAL A 101 -0.37 6.29 3.58
N LYS A 102 0.82 5.83 3.18
CA LYS A 102 1.87 6.67 2.60
C LYS A 102 2.49 6.02 1.37
N VAL A 103 2.72 6.86 0.37
CA VAL A 103 3.52 6.56 -0.82
C VAL A 103 4.71 7.49 -0.85
N LYS A 104 5.90 6.92 -1.02
CA LYS A 104 7.14 7.68 -1.20
C LYS A 104 7.90 7.16 -2.40
N SER A 105 8.27 8.03 -3.32
CA SER A 105 9.15 7.77 -4.45
C SER A 105 10.07 8.97 -4.69
N ALA A 106 10.82 8.95 -5.79
CA ALA A 106 11.63 10.12 -6.18
C ALA A 106 10.79 11.36 -6.52
N THR A 107 9.56 11.17 -7.01
CA THR A 107 8.67 12.26 -7.47
C THR A 107 7.38 12.39 -6.67
N GLU A 108 7.13 11.47 -5.73
CA GLU A 108 5.90 11.40 -4.95
C GLU A 108 6.23 11.26 -3.46
N ASN A 109 5.61 12.07 -2.61
CA ASN A 109 5.68 11.90 -1.16
C ASN A 109 4.33 12.33 -0.59
N THR A 110 3.38 11.41 -0.66
CA THR A 110 1.97 11.65 -0.36
C THR A 110 1.57 10.73 0.78
N PHE A 111 0.83 11.27 1.74
CA PHE A 111 0.20 10.45 2.78
C PHE A 111 -1.19 10.99 3.09
N LYS A 112 -1.99 10.13 3.70
CA LYS A 112 -3.30 10.45 4.26
C LYS A 112 -3.56 9.57 5.48
N ASP A 113 -4.26 10.12 6.44
CA ASP A 113 -4.77 9.39 7.60
C ASP A 113 -6.23 9.74 7.86
N ASP A 114 -6.89 8.90 8.66
CA ASP A 114 -8.27 9.08 9.13
C ASP A 114 -8.33 9.38 10.63
N GLY A 115 -7.32 10.08 11.17
CA GLY A 115 -7.32 10.52 12.56
C GLY A 115 -8.40 11.57 12.85
N SER A 116 -8.82 12.28 11.82
CA SER A 116 -10.14 12.90 11.72
C SER A 116 -10.98 12.11 10.72
N PHE A 117 -12.31 12.30 10.69
CA PHE A 117 -13.09 11.55 9.71
C PHE A 117 -12.70 11.95 8.29
N ILE A 118 -12.75 11.00 7.36
CA ILE A 118 -12.69 11.32 5.94
C ILE A 118 -14.00 12.00 5.56
N VAL A 119 -13.95 13.06 4.74
CA VAL A 119 -15.18 13.71 4.28
C VAL A 119 -16.06 12.71 3.52
N PRO A 120 -17.41 12.74 3.67
CA PRO A 120 -18.27 11.70 3.13
C PRO A 120 -18.08 11.40 1.63
N GLU A 121 -17.84 12.45 0.83
CA GLU A 121 -17.57 12.36 -0.61
C GLU A 121 -16.29 11.59 -0.98
N HIS A 122 -15.36 11.41 -0.04
CA HIS A 122 -14.09 10.70 -0.24
C HIS A 122 -14.02 9.36 0.50
N GLN A 123 -15.03 9.02 1.29
CA GLN A 123 -15.03 7.83 2.14
C GLN A 123 -14.82 6.55 1.32
N GLN A 124 -15.58 6.36 0.23
CA GLN A 124 -15.43 5.17 -0.61
C GLN A 124 -14.01 5.01 -1.18
N ARG A 125 -13.37 6.12 -1.56
CA ARG A 125 -12.00 6.11 -2.08
C ARG A 125 -11.00 5.71 -1.00
N TRP A 126 -11.18 6.22 0.21
CA TRP A 126 -10.37 5.82 1.37
C TRP A 126 -10.55 4.34 1.70
N ASP A 127 -11.79 3.87 1.77
CA ASP A 127 -12.14 2.49 2.09
C ASP A 127 -11.55 1.51 1.07
N ASN A 128 -11.59 1.85 -0.22
CA ASN A 128 -10.96 1.04 -1.28
C ASN A 128 -9.46 0.84 -1.02
N ILE A 129 -8.76 1.92 -0.64
CA ILE A 129 -7.32 1.88 -0.36
C ILE A 129 -7.06 1.02 0.88
N THR A 130 -7.67 1.34 2.01
CA THR A 130 -7.41 0.64 3.28
C THR A 130 -7.81 -0.83 3.21
N THR A 131 -8.92 -1.15 2.53
CA THR A 131 -9.36 -2.54 2.31
C THR A 131 -8.34 -3.36 1.53
N GLU A 132 -7.71 -2.80 0.48
CA GLU A 132 -6.71 -3.54 -0.29
C GLU A 132 -5.45 -3.82 0.55
N PHE A 133 -5.02 -2.88 1.39
CA PHE A 133 -3.92 -3.10 2.33
C PHE A 133 -4.27 -4.17 3.38
N GLU A 134 -5.48 -4.14 3.94
CA GLU A 134 -5.98 -5.14 4.87
C GLU A 134 -6.03 -6.54 4.24
N ASN A 135 -6.52 -6.63 2.99
CA ASN A 135 -6.54 -7.87 2.22
C ASN A 135 -5.13 -8.44 2.03
N PHE A 136 -4.15 -7.59 1.70
CA PHE A 136 -2.76 -8.00 1.55
C PHE A 136 -2.15 -8.51 2.86
N ILE A 137 -2.37 -7.81 3.98
CA ILE A 137 -1.90 -8.23 5.31
C ILE A 137 -2.50 -9.60 5.68
N ASN A 138 -3.79 -9.79 5.41
CA ASN A 138 -4.50 -11.03 5.68
C ASN A 138 -4.03 -12.18 4.77
N SER A 139 -3.81 -11.93 3.47
CA SER A 139 -3.33 -12.96 2.53
C SER A 139 -1.92 -13.45 2.86
N LYS A 140 -1.08 -12.59 3.46
CA LYS A 140 0.25 -12.95 3.96
C LYS A 140 0.24 -13.54 5.37
N ASN A 141 -0.92 -13.60 6.03
CA ASN A 141 -1.08 -14.09 7.41
C ASN A 141 -0.17 -13.40 8.43
N PHE A 142 0.11 -12.11 8.31
CA PHE A 142 1.08 -11.44 9.19
C PHE A 142 0.65 -11.32 10.66
N ARG A 143 -0.67 -11.34 10.92
CA ARG A 143 -1.27 -11.25 12.26
C ARG A 143 -1.27 -12.56 13.05
N LYS A 144 -0.56 -13.58 12.57
CA LYS A 144 -0.52 -14.93 13.12
C LYS A 144 0.89 -15.40 13.41
#